data_AF-A0A940KP38-F1
#
_entry.id   AF-A0A940KP38-F1
#
_cell.length_a   1.000
_cell.length_b   1.000
_cell.length_c   1.000
_cell.angle_alpha   90.00
_cell.angle_beta   90.00
_cell.angle_gamma   90.00
#
_symmetry.space_group_name_H-M   'P 1'
#
loop_
_entity.id
_entity.type
_entity.pdbx_description
1 polymer ?
#
loop_
_entity_poly.entity_id
_entity_poly.type
_entity_poly.pdbx_seq_one_letter_code
_entity_poly.pdbx_strand_id
1 'polypeptide(L)'
;VVAGLSFSSFSLGVDEWLRTLLITFSYAIYLAIMSLIAVLFSSVCKTARLALVSLIGVWLLFVVILPRASQAAGAAIFPSLSKVEFEAGIESDLIKKGDSHDPNDPYYKGLKDSLLKVYKVDSIVQLPFNYSGFQMKEGERISAEIYQQHLRDLLNNYIRQNSVSRMLALVNPFAAQRNLSMGLSGTDFNTYSWFQQQAEDYRYQLAQQMNELQIKLISNRRPAQNEAPHSISRDHWKAFPDFVYQRPSLGKVLNDELLSVAALLLWAVMLVALVIVISEKLKAV
;
A
#
# COMPACT_ATOMS: atom_id res chain seq x y z
N VAL A 1 18.97 7.04 -11.28
CA VAL A 1 18.66 8.08 -10.28
C VAL A 1 18.83 9.48 -10.85
N VAL A 2 19.96 9.82 -11.50
CA VAL A 2 20.16 11.17 -12.09
C VAL A 2 19.28 11.46 -13.32
N ALA A 3 18.93 10.45 -14.13
CA ALA A 3 18.16 10.66 -15.36
C ALA A 3 16.63 10.89 -15.16
N GLY A 4 16.09 10.71 -13.95
CA GLY A 4 14.67 10.94 -13.65
C GLY A 4 14.35 12.38 -13.20
N LEU A 5 15.36 13.23 -13.03
CA LEU A 5 15.23 14.56 -12.44
C LEU A 5 14.81 15.65 -13.44
N SER A 6 14.70 15.34 -14.74
CA SER A 6 14.50 16.35 -15.78
C SER A 6 13.06 16.53 -16.27
N PHE A 7 12.09 15.76 -15.75
CA PHE A 7 10.72 15.71 -16.32
C PHE A 7 9.60 16.32 -15.47
N SER A 8 9.89 16.97 -14.35
CA SER A 8 8.91 17.80 -13.67
C SER A 8 9.62 18.84 -12.83
N SER A 9 8.99 20.01 -12.66
CA SER A 9 9.36 21.05 -11.71
C SER A 9 9.25 20.54 -10.27
N PHE A 10 10.09 19.58 -9.90
CA PHE A 10 10.18 19.00 -8.57
C PHE A 10 11.17 19.85 -7.78
N SER A 11 10.68 20.76 -6.94
CA SER A 11 11.52 21.28 -5.88
C SER A 11 11.79 20.13 -4.93
N LEU A 12 13.00 19.58 -4.94
CA LEU A 12 13.39 18.55 -3.96
C LEU A 12 13.31 19.17 -2.57
N GLY A 13 12.35 18.70 -1.78
CA GLY A 13 12.24 19.08 -0.37
C GLY A 13 13.37 18.47 0.45
N VAL A 14 13.46 18.89 1.70
CA VAL A 14 14.43 18.35 2.66
C VAL A 14 14.24 16.83 2.83
N ASP A 15 13.00 16.34 2.78
CA ASP A 15 12.68 14.91 2.91
C ASP A 15 13.27 14.08 1.75
N GLU A 16 13.17 14.56 0.50
CA GLU A 16 13.75 13.88 -0.67
C GLU A 16 15.27 13.81 -0.60
N TRP A 17 15.92 14.88 -0.15
CA TRP A 17 17.38 14.90 0.04
C TRP A 17 17.82 13.93 1.13
N LEU A 18 17.11 13.89 2.26
CA LEU A 18 17.41 12.96 3.35
C LEU A 18 17.25 11.50 2.91
N ARG A 19 16.17 11.16 2.19
CA ARG A 19 15.98 9.81 1.62
C ARG A 19 17.10 9.44 0.67
N THR A 20 17.47 10.36 -0.22
CA THR A 20 18.55 10.13 -1.18
C THR A 20 19.87 9.87 -0.46
N LEU A 21 20.21 10.68 0.55
CA LEU A 21 21.41 10.48 1.38
C LEU A 21 21.39 9.13 2.09
N LEU A 22 20.26 8.75 2.69
CA LEU A 22 20.11 7.47 3.39
C LEU A 22 20.24 6.28 2.44
N ILE A 23 19.66 6.35 1.24
CA ILE A 23 19.82 5.32 0.20
C ILE A 23 21.30 5.20 -0.18
N THR A 24 21.98 6.32 -0.47
CA THR A 24 23.40 6.33 -0.84
C THR A 24 24.25 5.73 0.27
N PHE A 25 24.02 6.13 1.53
CA PHE A 25 24.74 5.61 2.68
C PHE A 25 24.49 4.12 2.91
N SER A 26 23.23 3.65 2.77
CA SER A 26 22.91 2.23 2.92
C SER A 26 23.54 1.38 1.83
N TYR A 27 23.62 1.88 0.59
CA TYR A 27 24.38 1.22 -0.48
C TYR A 27 25.87 1.18 -0.19
N ALA A 28 26.47 2.22 0.39
CA ALA A 28 27.87 2.21 0.78
C ALA A 28 28.16 1.12 1.84
N ILE A 29 27.30 1.01 2.87
CA ILE A 29 27.39 -0.06 3.88
C ILE A 29 27.24 -1.44 3.22
N TYR A 30 26.25 -1.61 2.35
CA TYR A 30 26.02 -2.86 1.65
C TYR A 30 27.21 -3.27 0.78
N LEU A 31 27.80 -2.32 0.03
CA LEU A 31 28.98 -2.59 -0.78
C LEU A 31 30.19 -2.96 0.08
N ALA A 32 30.39 -2.28 1.22
CA ALA A 32 31.43 -2.65 2.18
C ALA A 32 31.22 -4.09 2.70
N ILE A 33 30.00 -4.45 3.10
CA ILE A 33 29.63 -5.83 3.48
C ILE A 33 30.01 -6.83 2.39
N MET A 34 29.63 -6.57 1.13
CA MET A 34 29.93 -7.46 0.01
C MET A 34 31.43 -7.56 -0.26
N SER A 35 32.18 -6.46 -0.13
CA SER A 35 33.64 -6.46 -0.24
C SER A 35 34.29 -7.28 0.87
N LEU A 36 33.83 -7.16 2.13
CA LEU A 36 34.34 -7.97 3.24
C LEU A 36 34.06 -9.47 3.02
N ILE A 37 32.85 -9.83 2.57
CA ILE A 37 32.51 -11.22 2.21
C ILE A 37 33.47 -11.73 1.12
N ALA A 38 33.71 -10.94 0.07
CA ALA A 38 34.63 -11.33 -1.00
C ALA A 38 36.06 -11.57 -0.47
N VAL A 39 36.59 -10.65 0.34
CA VAL A 39 37.93 -10.77 0.95
C VAL A 39 38.02 -12.00 1.84
N LEU A 40 37.01 -12.26 2.68
CA LEU A 40 36.96 -13.42 3.58
C LEU A 40 37.00 -14.72 2.80
N PHE A 41 36.13 -14.89 1.79
CA PHE A 41 36.13 -16.08 0.93
C PHE A 41 37.47 -16.26 0.21
N SER A 42 38.04 -15.17 -0.33
CA SER A 42 39.34 -15.20 -0.98
C SER A 42 40.48 -15.60 -0.03
N SER A 43 40.44 -15.20 1.24
CA SER A 43 41.48 -15.54 2.23
C SER A 43 41.43 -17.01 2.69
N VAL A 44 40.25 -17.64 2.66
CA VAL A 44 40.05 -19.02 3.13
C VAL A 44 40.22 -20.03 1.99
N CYS A 45 39.95 -19.62 0.74
CA CYS A 45 40.06 -20.50 -0.42
C CYS A 45 41.51 -20.74 -0.82
N LYS A 46 41.87 -22.01 -1.03
CA LYS A 46 43.23 -22.42 -1.45
C LYS A 46 43.65 -21.90 -2.84
N THR A 47 42.68 -21.57 -3.71
CA THR A 47 42.95 -21.08 -5.06
C THR A 47 41.94 -20.00 -5.45
N ALA A 48 42.35 -19.10 -6.34
CA ALA A 48 41.48 -18.05 -6.90
C ALA A 48 40.25 -18.63 -7.62
N ARG A 49 40.40 -19.77 -8.31
CA ARG A 49 39.29 -20.47 -8.97
C ARG A 49 38.22 -20.90 -7.98
N LEU A 50 38.62 -21.48 -6.85
CA LEU A 50 37.68 -21.92 -5.82
C LEU A 50 36.94 -20.72 -5.21
N ALA A 51 37.67 -19.63 -4.90
CA ALA A 51 37.07 -18.40 -4.38
C ALA A 51 36.00 -17.84 -5.34
N LEU A 52 36.31 -17.76 -6.63
CA LEU A 52 35.39 -17.25 -7.65
C LEU A 52 34.12 -18.12 -7.74
N VAL A 53 34.27 -19.44 -7.83
CA VAL A 53 33.12 -20.37 -7.93
C VAL A 53 32.25 -20.28 -6.67
N SER A 54 32.86 -20.22 -5.49
CA SER A 54 32.14 -20.07 -4.22
C SER A 54 31.37 -18.75 -4.14
N LEU A 55 31.98 -17.63 -4.53
CA LEU A 55 31.32 -16.31 -4.52
C LEU A 55 30.15 -16.24 -5.51
N ILE A 56 30.29 -16.85 -6.70
CA ILE A 56 29.18 -16.97 -7.65
C ILE A 56 28.05 -17.81 -7.04
N GLY A 57 28.37 -18.91 -6.35
CA GLY A 57 27.39 -19.72 -5.64
C GLY A 57 26.64 -18.95 -4.54
N VAL A 58 27.37 -18.18 -3.73
CA VAL A 58 26.78 -17.31 -2.68
C VAL A 58 25.89 -16.24 -3.32
N TRP A 59 26.35 -15.59 -4.39
CA TRP A 59 25.56 -14.61 -5.12
C TRP A 59 24.26 -15.22 -5.66
N LEU A 60 24.34 -16.38 -6.29
CA LEU A 60 23.17 -17.08 -6.84
C LEU A 60 22.19 -17.46 -5.72
N LEU A 61 22.69 -17.93 -4.59
CA LEU A 61 21.88 -18.24 -3.41
C LEU A 61 21.18 -16.98 -2.88
N PHE A 62 21.91 -15.89 -2.67
CA PHE A 62 21.40 -14.67 -2.02
C PHE A 62 20.50 -13.83 -2.92
N VAL A 63 20.80 -13.75 -4.21
CA VAL A 63 20.11 -12.84 -5.13
C VAL A 63 18.99 -13.54 -5.89
N VAL A 64 19.12 -14.84 -6.17
CA VAL A 64 18.16 -15.59 -7.00
C VAL A 64 17.34 -16.58 -6.18
N ILE A 65 17.99 -17.54 -5.51
CA ILE A 65 17.28 -18.67 -4.88
C ILE A 65 16.49 -18.21 -3.66
N LEU A 66 17.14 -17.63 -2.65
CA LEU A 66 16.48 -17.27 -1.39
C LEU A 66 15.30 -16.31 -1.59
N PRO A 67 15.42 -15.22 -2.38
CA PRO A 67 14.29 -14.31 -2.60
C PRO A 67 13.09 -15.00 -3.24
N ARG A 68 13.30 -15.90 -4.20
CA ARG A 68 12.21 -16.65 -4.84
C ARG A 68 11.61 -17.70 -3.92
N ALA A 69 12.45 -18.44 -3.19
CA ALA A 69 12.01 -19.45 -2.23
C ALA A 69 11.16 -18.83 -1.11
N SER A 70 11.57 -17.67 -0.57
CA SER A 70 10.79 -16.99 0.47
C SER A 70 9.45 -16.47 -0.03
N GLN A 71 9.37 -15.98 -1.28
CA GLN A 71 8.10 -15.55 -1.86
C GLN A 71 7.14 -16.73 -2.02
N ALA A 72 7.64 -17.86 -2.53
CA ALA A 72 6.86 -19.08 -2.65
C ALA A 72 6.42 -19.62 -1.28
N ALA A 73 7.32 -19.62 -0.28
CA ALA A 73 7.01 -20.00 1.09
C ALA A 73 5.94 -19.08 1.70
N GLY A 74 6.07 -17.76 1.52
CA GLY A 74 5.06 -16.80 1.94
C GLY A 74 3.69 -17.12 1.35
N ALA A 75 3.62 -17.36 0.04
CA ALA A 75 2.37 -17.71 -0.65
C ALA A 75 1.75 -19.04 -0.17
N ALA A 76 2.58 -20.02 0.19
CA ALA A 76 2.12 -21.30 0.72
C ALA A 76 1.64 -21.20 2.17
N ILE A 77 2.31 -20.40 3.01
CA ILE A 77 1.97 -20.22 4.43
C ILE A 77 0.74 -19.30 4.59
N PHE A 78 0.66 -18.25 3.78
CA PHE A 78 -0.40 -17.25 3.81
C PHE A 78 -1.08 -17.17 2.43
N PRO A 79 -1.92 -18.17 2.07
CA PRO A 79 -2.62 -18.16 0.79
C PRO A 79 -3.57 -16.97 0.73
N SER A 80 -3.65 -16.32 -0.43
CA SER A 80 -4.57 -15.22 -0.69
C SER A 80 -5.80 -15.69 -1.45
N LEU A 81 -6.93 -15.03 -1.22
CA LEU A 81 -8.14 -15.22 -2.02
C LEU A 81 -7.85 -14.95 -3.50
N SER A 82 -8.49 -15.73 -4.36
CA SER A 82 -8.61 -15.37 -5.77
C SER A 82 -9.49 -14.12 -5.92
N LYS A 83 -9.36 -13.43 -7.06
CA LYS A 83 -10.19 -12.27 -7.37
C LYS A 83 -11.68 -12.61 -7.31
N VAL A 84 -12.07 -13.79 -7.79
CA VAL A 84 -13.47 -14.25 -7.80
C VAL A 84 -13.97 -14.47 -6.37
N GLU A 85 -13.19 -15.11 -5.51
CA GLU A 85 -13.58 -15.32 -4.10
C GLU A 85 -13.70 -14.00 -3.34
N PHE A 86 -12.80 -13.05 -3.61
CA PHE A 86 -12.85 -11.72 -3.03
C PHE A 86 -14.12 -10.95 -3.44
N GLU A 87 -14.42 -10.89 -4.74
CA GLU A 87 -15.61 -10.22 -5.27
C GLU A 87 -16.90 -10.89 -4.79
N ALA A 88 -16.96 -12.23 -4.80
CA ALA A 88 -18.10 -12.98 -4.29
C ALA A 88 -18.33 -12.77 -2.78
N GLY A 89 -17.25 -12.63 -2.00
CA GLY A 89 -17.33 -12.31 -0.57
C GLY A 89 -17.97 -10.95 -0.31
N ILE A 90 -17.55 -9.92 -1.07
CA ILE A 90 -18.13 -8.57 -0.99
C ILE A 90 -19.60 -8.58 -1.40
N GLU A 91 -19.93 -9.20 -2.53
CA GLU A 91 -21.30 -9.29 -3.02
C GLU A 91 -22.22 -10.02 -2.02
N SER A 92 -21.75 -11.13 -1.46
CA SER A 92 -22.50 -11.89 -0.45
C SER A 92 -22.82 -11.05 0.79
N ASP A 93 -21.87 -10.25 1.26
CA ASP A 93 -22.08 -9.40 2.45
C ASP A 93 -22.94 -8.17 2.13
N LEU A 94 -22.86 -7.63 0.90
CA LEU A 94 -23.71 -6.55 0.45
C LEU A 94 -25.19 -6.98 0.40
N ILE A 95 -25.48 -8.15 -0.18
CA ILE A 95 -26.82 -8.72 -0.25
C ILE A 95 -27.43 -8.92 1.15
N LYS A 96 -26.62 -9.29 2.16
CA LYS A 96 -27.09 -9.45 3.54
C LYS A 96 -27.50 -8.12 4.20
N LYS A 97 -26.91 -7.00 3.77
CA LYS A 97 -27.21 -5.67 4.33
C LYS A 97 -28.38 -5.00 3.64
N GLY A 98 -28.45 -5.15 2.32
CA GLY A 98 -29.54 -4.68 1.49
C GLY A 98 -29.03 -4.02 0.20
N ASP A 99 -29.79 -4.17 -0.88
CA ASP A 99 -29.47 -3.63 -2.19
C ASP A 99 -30.22 -2.32 -2.44
N SER A 100 -29.47 -1.22 -2.61
CA SER A 100 -30.05 0.11 -2.88
C SER A 100 -30.73 0.20 -4.25
N HIS A 101 -30.42 -0.74 -5.15
CA HIS A 101 -30.97 -0.82 -6.48
C HIS A 101 -32.19 -1.75 -6.58
N ASP A 102 -32.48 -2.55 -5.56
CA ASP A 102 -33.69 -3.36 -5.49
C ASP A 102 -34.85 -2.54 -4.86
N PRO A 103 -35.91 -2.22 -5.62
CA PRO A 103 -37.07 -1.50 -5.09
C PRO A 103 -37.82 -2.23 -3.97
N ASN A 104 -37.64 -3.55 -3.85
CA ASN A 104 -38.30 -4.40 -2.86
C ASN A 104 -37.39 -4.76 -1.67
N ASP A 105 -36.19 -4.19 -1.60
CA ASP A 105 -35.24 -4.47 -0.54
C ASP A 105 -35.82 -4.12 0.85
N PRO A 106 -35.84 -5.06 1.81
CA PRO A 106 -36.41 -4.82 3.14
C PRO A 106 -35.74 -3.68 3.92
N TYR A 107 -34.41 -3.53 3.78
CA TYR A 107 -33.65 -2.48 4.47
C TYR A 107 -34.03 -1.09 3.93
N TYR A 108 -33.99 -0.91 2.60
CA TYR A 108 -34.32 0.38 1.99
C TYR A 108 -35.80 0.73 2.10
N LYS A 109 -36.69 -0.27 2.10
CA LYS A 109 -38.10 -0.06 2.44
C LYS A 109 -38.25 0.46 3.88
N GLY A 110 -37.60 -0.18 4.85
CA GLY A 110 -37.62 0.27 6.25
C GLY A 110 -37.04 1.69 6.43
N LEU A 111 -35.97 2.01 5.71
CA LEU A 111 -35.36 3.35 5.68
C LEU A 111 -36.34 4.40 5.15
N LYS A 112 -36.99 4.10 4.01
CA LYS A 112 -38.02 4.96 3.41
C LYS A 112 -39.17 5.22 4.39
N ASP A 113 -39.75 4.15 4.93
CA ASP A 113 -40.92 4.23 5.81
C ASP A 113 -40.60 5.01 7.10
N SER A 114 -39.40 4.82 7.64
CA SER A 114 -38.90 5.57 8.80
C SER A 114 -38.79 7.07 8.51
N LEU A 115 -38.25 7.45 7.34
CA LEU A 115 -38.16 8.85 6.93
C LEU A 115 -39.54 9.47 6.74
N LEU A 116 -40.46 8.81 6.02
CA LEU A 116 -41.82 9.30 5.82
C LEU A 116 -42.53 9.56 7.16
N LYS A 117 -42.36 8.64 8.13
CA LYS A 117 -42.91 8.79 9.49
C LYS A 117 -42.30 9.96 10.26
N VAL A 118 -40.98 10.13 10.21
CA VAL A 118 -40.28 11.24 10.90
C VAL A 118 -40.71 12.60 10.35
N TYR A 119 -40.85 12.72 9.03
CA TYR A 119 -41.25 13.96 8.37
C TYR A 119 -42.77 14.15 8.27
N LYS A 120 -43.57 13.17 8.72
CA LYS A 120 -45.04 13.19 8.71
C LYS A 120 -45.63 13.43 7.32
N VAL A 121 -45.09 12.73 6.33
CA VAL A 121 -45.50 12.83 4.92
C VAL A 121 -45.84 11.45 4.37
N ASP A 122 -46.73 11.39 3.38
CA ASP A 122 -47.22 10.12 2.84
C ASP A 122 -46.45 9.68 1.58
N SER A 123 -45.56 10.53 1.06
CA SER A 123 -44.76 10.22 -0.14
C SER A 123 -43.38 10.88 -0.13
N ILE A 124 -42.42 10.26 -0.82
CA ILE A 124 -41.04 10.77 -0.95
C ILE A 124 -40.99 12.14 -1.63
N VAL A 125 -41.99 12.47 -2.45
CA VAL A 125 -42.08 13.76 -3.16
C VAL A 125 -42.30 14.93 -2.21
N GLN A 126 -42.85 14.67 -1.02
CA GLN A 126 -43.11 15.67 0.02
C GLN A 126 -41.93 15.83 0.99
N LEU A 127 -40.88 15.01 0.88
CA LEU A 127 -39.69 15.17 1.72
C LEU A 127 -38.96 16.48 1.40
N PRO A 128 -38.40 17.17 2.41
CA PRO A 128 -37.72 18.45 2.22
C PRO A 128 -36.33 18.35 1.59
N PHE A 129 -35.94 17.15 1.15
CA PHE A 129 -34.64 16.84 0.52
C PHE A 129 -34.82 15.70 -0.50
N ASN A 130 -33.85 15.53 -1.40
CA ASN A 130 -33.89 14.47 -2.41
C ASN A 130 -33.76 13.07 -1.79
N TYR A 131 -34.79 12.24 -1.87
CA TYR A 131 -34.78 10.89 -1.32
C TYR A 131 -33.83 9.96 -2.06
N SER A 132 -33.76 10.02 -3.40
CA SER A 132 -32.85 9.14 -4.15
C SER A 132 -31.39 9.48 -3.87
N GLY A 133 -31.04 10.76 -3.76
CA GLY A 133 -29.72 11.20 -3.31
C GLY A 133 -29.39 10.70 -1.89
N PHE A 134 -30.37 10.68 -0.99
CA PHE A 134 -30.20 10.14 0.35
C PHE A 134 -29.98 8.62 0.33
N GLN A 135 -30.79 7.90 -0.45
CA GLN A 135 -30.65 6.46 -0.66
C GLN A 135 -29.28 6.11 -1.25
N MET A 136 -28.82 6.85 -2.27
CA MET A 136 -27.49 6.68 -2.87
C MET A 136 -26.37 6.94 -1.86
N LYS A 137 -26.52 7.97 -1.03
CA LYS A 137 -25.56 8.29 0.04
C LYS A 137 -25.41 7.12 1.02
N GLU A 138 -26.54 6.56 1.44
CA GLU A 138 -26.57 5.44 2.37
C GLU A 138 -26.07 4.13 1.73
N GLY A 139 -26.42 3.88 0.47
CA GLY A 139 -25.92 2.74 -0.30
C GLY A 139 -24.40 2.78 -0.48
N GLU A 140 -23.86 3.92 -0.87
CA GLU A 140 -22.40 4.11 -0.98
C GLU A 140 -21.71 3.94 0.38
N ARG A 141 -22.32 4.39 1.48
CA ARG A 141 -21.77 4.20 2.83
C ARG A 141 -21.65 2.71 3.16
N ILE A 142 -22.71 1.95 2.95
CA ILE A 142 -22.76 0.51 3.25
C ILE A 142 -21.78 -0.25 2.34
N SER A 143 -21.82 -0.01 1.03
CA SER A 143 -20.96 -0.72 0.07
C SER A 143 -19.48 -0.40 0.30
N ALA A 144 -19.12 0.86 0.53
CA ALA A 144 -17.76 1.26 0.83
C ALA A 144 -17.25 0.66 2.15
N GLU A 145 -18.07 0.64 3.20
CA GLU A 145 -17.71 0.05 4.50
C GLU A 145 -17.40 -1.45 4.37
N ILE A 146 -18.27 -2.21 3.68
CA ILE A 146 -18.06 -3.64 3.42
C ILE A 146 -16.81 -3.85 2.57
N TYR A 147 -16.66 -3.12 1.47
CA TYR A 147 -15.51 -3.23 0.59
C TYR A 147 -14.20 -2.94 1.31
N GLN A 148 -14.14 -1.86 2.10
CA GLN A 148 -12.96 -1.50 2.89
C GLN A 148 -12.62 -2.54 3.96
N GLN A 149 -13.61 -3.22 4.54
CA GLN A 149 -13.35 -4.33 5.45
C GLN A 149 -12.65 -5.49 4.72
N HIS A 150 -13.23 -5.97 3.62
CA HIS A 150 -12.64 -7.03 2.79
C HIS A 150 -11.25 -6.66 2.28
N LEU A 151 -11.07 -5.43 1.79
CA LEU A 151 -9.78 -4.94 1.29
C LEU A 151 -8.72 -4.90 2.41
N ARG A 152 -9.08 -4.44 3.62
CA ARG A 152 -8.15 -4.45 4.76
C ARG A 152 -7.69 -5.86 5.11
N ASP A 153 -8.61 -6.82 5.12
CA ASP A 153 -8.28 -8.23 5.41
C ASP A 153 -7.36 -8.82 4.34
N LEU A 154 -7.62 -8.53 3.05
CA LEU A 154 -6.77 -8.93 1.93
C LEU A 154 -5.36 -8.33 2.04
N LEU A 155 -5.26 -7.02 2.27
CA LEU A 155 -3.97 -6.33 2.40
C LEU A 155 -3.20 -6.82 3.63
N ASN A 156 -3.87 -7.08 4.75
CA ASN A 156 -3.25 -7.66 5.95
C ASN A 156 -2.68 -9.06 5.67
N ASN A 157 -3.37 -9.87 4.87
CA ASN A 157 -2.85 -11.16 4.45
C ASN A 157 -1.59 -11.02 3.57
N TYR A 158 -1.58 -10.06 2.64
CA TYR A 158 -0.38 -9.75 1.86
C TYR A 158 0.79 -9.23 2.72
N ILE A 159 0.53 -8.48 3.78
CA ILE A 159 1.56 -8.07 4.74
C ILE A 159 2.18 -9.30 5.42
N ARG A 160 1.35 -10.25 5.87
CA ARG A 160 1.83 -11.51 6.47
C ARG A 160 2.61 -12.35 5.46
N GLN A 161 2.12 -12.47 4.23
CA GLN A 161 2.81 -13.14 3.14
C GLN A 161 4.20 -12.54 2.89
N ASN A 162 4.28 -11.22 2.76
CA ASN A 162 5.54 -10.50 2.53
C ASN A 162 6.48 -10.53 3.73
N SER A 163 5.97 -10.72 4.95
CA SER A 163 6.80 -10.81 6.16
C SER A 163 7.83 -11.94 6.09
N VAL A 164 7.50 -13.06 5.44
CA VAL A 164 8.41 -14.19 5.23
C VAL A 164 9.63 -13.76 4.41
N SER A 165 9.41 -13.02 3.31
CA SER A 165 10.50 -12.45 2.51
C SER A 165 11.25 -11.33 3.24
N ARG A 166 10.58 -10.56 4.11
CA ARG A 166 11.24 -9.52 4.93
C ARG A 166 12.19 -10.13 5.97
N MET A 167 11.83 -11.26 6.58
CA MET A 167 12.67 -11.95 7.56
C MET A 167 14.00 -12.45 6.98
N LEU A 168 14.09 -12.67 5.66
CA LEU A 168 15.37 -12.99 5.01
C LEU A 168 16.44 -11.92 5.21
N ALA A 169 16.06 -10.67 5.49
CA ALA A 169 17.02 -9.59 5.76
C ALA A 169 18.08 -9.99 6.80
N LEU A 170 17.70 -10.77 7.83
CA LEU A 170 18.60 -11.21 8.88
C LEU A 170 19.76 -12.09 8.37
N VAL A 171 19.49 -12.98 7.40
CA VAL A 171 20.46 -13.96 6.90
C VAL A 171 21.00 -13.60 5.50
N ASN A 172 20.48 -12.54 4.89
CA ASN A 172 20.80 -12.14 3.53
C ASN A 172 20.93 -10.61 3.43
N PRO A 173 22.16 -10.07 3.39
CA PRO A 173 22.37 -8.62 3.34
C PRO A 173 21.81 -7.97 2.06
N PHE A 174 21.69 -8.72 0.96
CA PHE A 174 21.02 -8.23 -0.25
C PHE A 174 19.52 -8.00 -0.02
N ALA A 175 18.85 -8.90 0.70
CA ALA A 175 17.43 -8.72 1.05
C ALA A 175 17.22 -7.51 1.94
N ALA A 176 18.09 -7.31 2.95
CA ALA A 176 18.05 -6.14 3.83
C ALA A 176 18.21 -4.83 3.05
N GLN A 177 19.24 -4.74 2.19
CA GLN A 177 19.45 -3.55 1.36
C GLN A 177 18.31 -3.30 0.38
N ARG A 178 17.79 -4.35 -0.26
CA ARG A 178 16.66 -4.25 -1.19
C ARG A 178 15.42 -3.68 -0.50
N ASN A 179 15.07 -4.20 0.67
CA ASN A 179 13.88 -3.76 1.41
C ASN A 179 14.01 -2.29 1.86
N LEU A 180 15.15 -1.92 2.45
CA LEU A 180 15.41 -0.54 2.86
C LEU A 180 15.41 0.43 1.66
N SER A 181 16.02 0.04 0.54
CA SER A 181 16.03 0.85 -0.67
C SER A 181 14.63 1.06 -1.24
N MET A 182 13.78 0.03 -1.26
CA MET A 182 12.39 0.16 -1.73
C MET A 182 11.58 1.05 -0.79
N GLY A 183 11.73 0.90 0.53
CA GLY A 183 11.06 1.73 1.53
C GLY A 183 11.42 3.20 1.40
N LEU A 184 12.72 3.51 1.33
CA LEU A 184 13.18 4.90 1.18
C LEU A 184 12.77 5.52 -0.17
N SER A 185 12.67 4.71 -1.23
CA SER A 185 12.23 5.15 -2.56
C SER A 185 10.70 5.22 -2.72
N GLY A 186 9.94 4.72 -1.73
CA GLY A 186 8.47 4.64 -1.81
C GLY A 186 7.96 3.64 -2.84
N THR A 187 8.74 2.61 -3.17
CA THR A 187 8.35 1.55 -4.12
C THR A 187 8.05 0.22 -3.42
N ASP A 188 7.98 0.23 -2.09
CA ASP A 188 7.63 -0.92 -1.29
C ASP A 188 6.10 -1.09 -1.17
N PHE A 189 5.70 -2.25 -0.66
CA PHE A 189 4.28 -2.60 -0.51
C PHE A 189 3.54 -1.73 0.51
N ASN A 190 4.19 -1.28 1.59
CA ASN A 190 3.53 -0.45 2.59
C ASN A 190 3.21 0.92 2.01
N THR A 191 4.13 1.49 1.22
CA THR A 191 3.88 2.74 0.50
C THR A 191 2.73 2.60 -0.52
N TYR A 192 2.65 1.47 -1.22
CA TYR A 192 1.51 1.16 -2.10
C TYR A 192 0.18 1.10 -1.33
N SER A 193 0.13 0.36 -0.22
CA SER A 193 -1.07 0.23 0.61
C SER A 193 -1.51 1.60 1.18
N TRP A 194 -0.54 2.42 1.60
CA TRP A 194 -0.77 3.78 2.09
C TRP A 194 -1.35 4.72 1.03
N PHE A 195 -0.93 4.58 -0.23
CA PHE A 195 -1.53 5.30 -1.35
C PHE A 195 -2.96 4.84 -1.62
N GLN A 196 -3.19 3.52 -1.66
CA GLN A 196 -4.51 2.95 -1.93
C GLN A 196 -5.56 3.42 -0.91
N GLN A 197 -5.21 3.45 0.38
CA GLN A 197 -6.12 3.95 1.41
C GLN A 197 -6.48 5.43 1.20
N GLN A 198 -5.50 6.29 0.93
CA GLN A 198 -5.75 7.72 0.68
C GLN A 198 -6.59 7.96 -0.58
N ALA A 199 -6.35 7.18 -1.64
CA ALA A 199 -7.12 7.28 -2.87
C ALA A 199 -8.58 6.85 -2.65
N GLU A 200 -8.80 5.80 -1.86
CA GLU A 200 -10.15 5.35 -1.51
C GLU A 200 -10.88 6.34 -0.60
N ASP A 201 -10.20 6.89 0.41
CA ASP A 201 -10.76 7.93 1.28
C ASP A 201 -11.18 9.16 0.46
N TYR A 202 -10.35 9.57 -0.49
CA TYR A 202 -10.66 10.66 -1.43
C TYR A 202 -11.86 10.33 -2.33
N ARG A 203 -11.87 9.14 -2.94
CA ARG A 203 -12.97 8.68 -3.80
C ARG A 203 -14.29 8.67 -3.05
N TYR A 204 -14.29 8.13 -1.83
CA TYR A 204 -15.47 8.04 -0.98
C TYR A 204 -15.97 9.44 -0.59
N GLN A 205 -15.09 10.35 -0.15
CA GLN A 205 -15.47 11.72 0.18
C GLN A 205 -16.06 12.47 -1.01
N LEU A 206 -15.47 12.30 -2.21
CA LEU A 206 -15.99 12.87 -3.43
C LEU A 206 -17.42 12.37 -3.71
N ALA A 207 -17.63 11.05 -3.67
CA ALA A 207 -18.95 10.44 -3.90
C ALA A 207 -19.98 10.96 -2.88
N GLN A 208 -19.62 11.01 -1.60
CA GLN A 208 -20.48 11.51 -0.52
C GLN A 208 -20.83 12.99 -0.71
N GLN A 209 -19.86 13.83 -1.09
CA GLN A 209 -20.11 15.25 -1.38
C GLN A 209 -21.07 15.43 -2.56
N MET A 210 -20.90 14.64 -3.62
CA MET A 210 -21.81 14.71 -4.78
C MET A 210 -23.24 14.26 -4.42
N ASN A 211 -23.37 13.19 -3.65
CA ASN A 211 -24.66 12.74 -3.13
C ASN A 211 -25.30 13.82 -2.25
N GLU A 212 -24.53 14.52 -1.42
CA GLU A 212 -25.04 15.64 -0.62
C GLU A 212 -25.57 16.81 -1.44
N LEU A 213 -24.89 17.15 -2.54
CA LEU A 213 -25.37 18.20 -3.45
C LEU A 213 -26.68 17.79 -4.10
N GLN A 214 -26.82 16.52 -4.50
CA GLN A 214 -28.08 15.99 -5.00
C GLN A 214 -29.18 16.08 -3.94
N ILE A 215 -28.91 15.68 -2.70
CA ILE A 215 -29.84 15.78 -1.55
C ILE A 215 -30.37 17.19 -1.37
N LYS A 216 -29.49 18.19 -1.47
CA LYS A 216 -29.80 19.60 -1.14
C LYS A 216 -30.38 20.39 -2.31
N LEU A 217 -29.92 20.14 -3.54
CA LEU A 217 -30.16 21.01 -4.69
C LEU A 217 -31.13 20.42 -5.72
N ILE A 218 -31.47 19.13 -5.64
CA ILE A 218 -32.32 18.46 -6.61
C ILE A 218 -33.66 18.09 -5.99
N SER A 219 -34.75 18.58 -6.58
CA SER A 219 -36.10 18.25 -6.11
C SER A 219 -36.45 16.78 -6.37
N ASN A 220 -37.29 16.19 -5.50
CA ASN A 220 -37.91 14.89 -5.77
C ASN A 220 -38.94 14.94 -6.92
N ARG A 221 -39.39 16.14 -7.29
CA ARG A 221 -40.32 16.33 -8.41
C ARG A 221 -39.55 16.33 -9.72
N ARG A 222 -40.00 15.50 -10.66
CA ARG A 222 -39.51 15.56 -12.04
C ARG A 222 -39.88 16.91 -12.65
N PRO A 223 -38.96 17.57 -13.39
CA PRO A 223 -39.30 18.76 -14.16
C PRO A 223 -40.48 18.49 -15.10
N ALA A 224 -41.32 19.50 -15.31
CA ALA A 224 -42.37 19.42 -16.32
C ALA A 224 -41.77 19.26 -17.73
N GLN A 225 -42.56 18.81 -18.71
CA GLN A 225 -42.08 18.52 -20.06
C GLN A 225 -41.48 19.75 -20.79
N ASN A 226 -41.83 20.96 -20.33
CA ASN A 226 -41.36 22.25 -20.83
C ASN A 226 -40.31 22.92 -19.92
N GLU A 227 -39.88 22.28 -18.83
CA GLU A 227 -38.85 22.78 -17.93
C GLU A 227 -37.49 22.17 -18.25
N ALA A 228 -36.42 22.93 -17.97
CA ALA A 228 -35.07 22.40 -18.10
C ALA A 228 -34.85 21.26 -17.07
N PRO A 229 -34.05 20.23 -17.42
CA PRO A 229 -33.63 19.22 -16.45
C PRO A 229 -32.95 19.84 -15.23
N HIS A 230 -33.15 19.25 -14.06
CA HIS A 230 -32.39 19.63 -12.87
C HIS A 230 -30.89 19.50 -13.15
N SER A 231 -30.12 20.52 -12.80
CA SER A 231 -28.68 20.53 -12.99
C SER A 231 -27.98 21.21 -11.82
N ILE A 232 -26.76 20.76 -11.53
CA ILE A 232 -25.90 21.30 -10.49
C ILE A 232 -24.73 22.01 -11.18
N SER A 233 -24.38 23.22 -10.74
CA SER A 233 -23.25 23.96 -11.33
C SER A 233 -21.96 23.14 -11.22
N ARG A 234 -21.14 23.19 -12.28
CA ARG A 234 -19.78 22.64 -12.30
C ARG A 234 -18.86 23.28 -11.25
N ASP A 235 -19.23 24.43 -10.72
CA ASP A 235 -18.42 25.13 -9.71
C ASP A 235 -18.29 24.32 -8.42
N HIS A 236 -19.30 23.50 -8.09
CA HIS A 236 -19.22 22.58 -6.95
C HIS A 236 -18.16 21.48 -7.15
N TRP A 237 -18.00 20.99 -8.38
CA TRP A 237 -16.96 20.01 -8.71
C TRP A 237 -15.57 20.64 -8.63
N LYS A 238 -15.41 21.85 -9.17
CA LYS A 238 -14.14 22.59 -9.13
C LYS A 238 -13.73 23.02 -7.71
N ALA A 239 -14.70 23.20 -6.82
CA ALA A 239 -14.46 23.57 -5.43
C ALA A 239 -14.01 22.37 -4.58
N PHE A 240 -14.21 21.14 -5.04
CA PHE A 240 -13.68 19.96 -4.35
C PHE A 240 -12.15 19.94 -4.53
N PRO A 241 -11.36 19.78 -3.46
CA PRO A 241 -9.91 19.82 -3.55
C PRO A 241 -9.39 18.67 -4.42
N ASP A 242 -8.34 18.93 -5.20
CA ASP A 242 -7.66 17.87 -5.96
C ASP A 242 -6.98 16.87 -5.01
N PHE A 243 -6.87 15.62 -5.46
CA PHE A 243 -6.12 14.60 -4.72
C PHE A 243 -4.63 14.95 -4.65
N VAL A 244 -4.12 15.11 -3.43
CA VAL A 244 -2.70 15.33 -3.16
C VAL A 244 -2.19 14.18 -2.30
N TYR A 245 -1.34 13.34 -2.88
CA TYR A 245 -0.76 12.20 -2.18
C TYR A 245 0.19 12.65 -1.06
N GLN A 246 -0.07 12.20 0.17
CA GLN A 246 0.83 12.37 1.29
C GLN A 246 1.69 11.13 1.44
N ARG A 247 3.00 11.26 1.17
CA ARG A 247 3.97 10.17 1.36
C ARG A 247 4.08 9.80 2.84
N PRO A 248 4.33 8.52 3.18
CA PRO A 248 4.70 8.14 4.54
C PRO A 248 5.93 8.94 5.00
N SER A 249 5.89 9.47 6.23
CA SER A 249 7.02 10.20 6.79
C SER A 249 8.28 9.34 6.82
N LEU A 250 9.46 9.96 6.74
CA LEU A 250 10.72 9.24 6.80
C LEU A 250 10.85 8.38 8.07
N GLY A 251 10.40 8.91 9.21
CA GLY A 251 10.39 8.18 10.48
C GLY A 251 9.52 6.92 10.43
N LYS A 252 8.34 6.99 9.78
CA LYS A 252 7.50 5.81 9.58
C LYS A 252 8.19 4.77 8.69
N VAL A 253 8.81 5.19 7.59
CA VAL A 253 9.53 4.28 6.68
C VAL A 253 10.68 3.59 7.41
N LEU A 254 11.47 4.32 8.19
CA LEU A 254 12.56 3.74 8.98
C LEU A 254 12.07 2.78 10.06
N ASN A 255 10.93 3.07 10.69
CA ASN A 255 10.31 2.15 11.64
C ASN A 255 9.81 0.87 10.97
N ASP A 256 9.15 0.99 9.82
CA ASP A 256 8.70 -0.16 9.06
C ASP A 256 9.90 -1.02 8.61
N GLU A 257 11.02 -0.40 8.21
CA GLU A 257 12.26 -1.05 7.78
C GLU A 257 13.30 -1.31 8.89
N LEU A 258 12.92 -1.23 10.17
CA LEU A 258 13.84 -1.38 11.29
C LEU A 258 14.63 -2.71 11.25
N LEU A 259 13.96 -3.79 10.86
CA LEU A 259 14.60 -5.10 10.71
C LEU A 259 15.72 -5.07 9.66
N SER A 260 15.48 -4.41 8.53
CA SER A 260 16.45 -4.27 7.43
C SER A 260 17.65 -3.44 7.87
N VAL A 261 17.41 -2.34 8.59
CA VAL A 261 18.47 -1.48 9.15
C VAL A 261 19.31 -2.26 10.17
N ALA A 262 18.67 -2.93 11.13
CA ALA A 262 19.35 -3.72 12.16
C ALA A 262 20.16 -4.86 11.54
N ALA A 263 19.63 -5.52 10.51
CA ALA A 263 20.33 -6.59 9.82
C ALA A 263 21.60 -6.09 9.10
N LEU A 264 21.54 -4.96 8.39
CA LEU A 264 22.72 -4.39 7.73
C LEU A 264 23.81 -4.03 8.75
N LEU A 265 23.45 -3.41 9.87
CA LEU A 265 24.39 -3.08 10.94
C LEU A 265 24.99 -4.35 11.56
N LEU A 266 24.17 -5.36 11.83
CA LEU A 266 24.63 -6.64 12.36
C LEU A 266 25.63 -7.31 11.42
N TRP A 267 25.34 -7.35 10.12
CA TRP A 267 26.25 -7.90 9.11
C TRP A 267 27.57 -7.13 9.04
N ALA A 268 27.52 -5.80 9.06
CA ALA A 268 28.73 -4.97 9.06
C ALA A 268 29.61 -5.27 10.28
N VAL A 269 29.04 -5.26 11.49
CA VAL A 269 29.78 -5.56 12.74
C VAL A 269 30.33 -6.98 12.75
N MET A 270 29.51 -7.97 12.39
CA MET A 270 29.89 -9.37 12.35
C MET A 270 31.07 -9.62 11.39
N LEU A 271 31.03 -9.04 10.19
CA LEU A 271 32.09 -9.24 9.20
C LEU A 271 33.38 -8.51 9.57
N VAL A 272 33.29 -7.30 10.14
CA VAL A 272 34.47 -6.60 10.66
C VAL A 272 35.14 -7.41 11.77
N ALA A 273 34.37 -7.93 12.72
CA ALA A 273 34.89 -8.79 13.79
C ALA A 273 35.54 -10.06 13.22
N LEU A 274 34.91 -10.70 12.24
CA LEU A 274 35.44 -11.91 11.61
C LEU A 274 36.75 -11.65 10.86
N VAL A 275 36.86 -10.52 10.15
CA VAL A 275 38.11 -10.12 9.48
C VAL A 275 39.23 -9.90 10.48
N ILE A 276 38.97 -9.22 11.60
CA ILE A 276 39.98 -9.00 12.66
C ILE A 276 40.49 -10.34 13.18
N VAL A 277 39.59 -11.27 13.56
CA VAL A 277 39.96 -12.58 14.09
C VAL A 277 40.73 -13.44 13.08
N ILE A 278 40.37 -13.37 11.80
CA ILE A 278 41.08 -14.12 10.74
C ILE A 278 42.44 -13.49 10.44
N SER A 279 42.54 -12.15 10.48
CA SER A 279 43.81 -11.46 10.24
C SER A 279 44.89 -11.83 11.25
N GLU A 280 44.53 -12.07 12.51
CA GLU A 280 45.45 -12.54 13.55
C GLU A 280 45.96 -13.98 13.32
N LYS A 281 45.21 -14.79 12.56
CA LYS A 281 45.52 -16.20 12.28
C LYS A 281 46.22 -16.41 10.94
N LEU A 282 46.17 -15.43 10.04
CA LEU A 282 46.86 -15.48 8.76
C LEU A 282 48.34 -15.15 8.98
N LYS A 283 49.21 -16.17 8.87
CA LYS A 283 50.65 -15.93 8.78
C LYS A 283 50.93 -15.19 7.47
N ALA A 284 51.58 -14.04 7.56
CA ALA A 284 52.21 -13.41 6.40
C ALA A 284 53.19 -14.43 5.80
N VAL A 285 52.96 -14.79 4.54
CA VAL A 285 53.89 -15.60 3.73
C VAL A 285 55.02 -14.70 3.25
#